data_AF-A0A9X5X5N8-F1
#
_entry.id   AF-A0A9X5X5N8-F1
#
_cell.length_a   1.000
_cell.length_b   1.000
_cell.length_c   1.000
_cell.angle_alpha   90.00
_cell.angle_beta   90.00
_cell.angle_gamma   90.00
#
_symmetry.space_group_name_H-M   'P 1'
#
loop_
_entity.id
_entity.type
_entity.pdbx_description
1 polymer ?
#
loop_
_entity_poly.entity_id
_entity_poly.type
_entity_poly.pdbx_seq_one_letter_code
_entity_poly.pdbx_strand_id
1 'polypeptide(L)'
;PTDKQLSAYLAEKGVKGRGGKPISPSTLRRYLLPFRTYSVWAEHRIRSETPLADAVAQDCATRGITAQYNNPLTATDITKQAHDFERRWKALARHRADAQS
;
A
#
# COMPACT_ATOMS: atom_id res chain seq x y z
N PRO A 1 2.26 -10.82 -5.75
CA PRO A 1 1.13 -10.96 -6.70
C PRO A 1 1.16 -9.89 -7.80
N THR A 2 0.90 -10.28 -9.05
CA THR A 2 0.65 -9.38 -10.19
C THR A 2 -0.73 -8.72 -10.06
N ASP A 3 -1.01 -7.70 -10.88
CA ASP A 3 -2.32 -7.04 -10.94
C ASP A 3 -3.46 -7.99 -11.33
N LYS A 4 -3.20 -8.93 -12.25
CA LYS A 4 -4.14 -9.99 -12.64
C LYS A 4 -4.42 -10.96 -11.50
N GLN A 5 -3.37 -11.42 -10.81
CA GLN A 5 -3.51 -12.31 -9.65
C GLN A 5 -4.29 -11.63 -8.53
N LEU A 6 -4.03 -10.35 -8.28
CA LEU A 6 -4.75 -9.58 -7.28
C LEU A 6 -6.22 -9.38 -7.66
N SER A 7 -6.52 -9.11 -8.93
CA SER A 7 -7.91 -8.99 -9.43
C SER A 7 -8.72 -10.26 -9.17
N ALA A 8 -8.16 -11.43 -9.53
CA ALA A 8 -8.80 -12.72 -9.32
C ALA A 8 -9.03 -13.00 -7.83
N TYR A 9 -7.98 -12.84 -7.01
CA TYR A 9 -8.06 -13.04 -5.56
C TYR A 9 -9.13 -12.16 -4.89
N LEU A 10 -9.20 -10.87 -5.25
CA LEU A 10 -10.19 -9.96 -4.69
C LEU A 10 -11.62 -10.37 -5.08
N ALA A 11 -11.83 -10.79 -6.32
CA ALA A 11 -13.14 -11.27 -6.78
C ALA A 11 -13.60 -12.54 -6.03
N GLU A 12 -12.68 -13.48 -5.78
CA GLU A 12 -12.93 -14.69 -4.97
C GLU A 12 -13.30 -14.34 -3.52
N LYS A 13 -12.70 -13.28 -2.97
CA LYS A 13 -13.03 -12.75 -1.63
C LYS A 13 -14.28 -11.85 -1.61
N GLY A 14 -15.02 -11.76 -2.71
CA GLY A 14 -16.24 -10.95 -2.81
C GLY A 14 -15.98 -9.45 -3.00
N VAL A 15 -14.73 -9.01 -3.10
CA VAL A 15 -14.35 -7.62 -3.36
C VAL A 15 -14.42 -7.36 -4.86
N LYS A 16 -15.54 -6.82 -5.30
CA LYS A 16 -15.88 -6.59 -6.70
C LYS A 16 -15.89 -5.08 -7.02
N GLY A 17 -15.56 -4.76 -8.26
CA GLY A 17 -15.74 -3.43 -8.83
C GLY A 17 -17.18 -3.15 -9.23
N ARG A 18 -17.35 -2.10 -10.04
CA ARG A 18 -18.66 -1.64 -10.49
C ARG A 18 -19.45 -2.75 -11.21
N GLY A 19 -20.72 -2.90 -10.84
CA GLY A 19 -21.63 -3.88 -11.43
C GLY A 19 -21.31 -5.33 -11.08
N GLY A 20 -20.61 -5.58 -9.97
CA GLY A 20 -20.30 -6.94 -9.50
C GLY A 20 -19.19 -7.65 -10.27
N LYS A 21 -18.48 -6.94 -11.16
CA LYS A 21 -17.36 -7.48 -11.93
C LYS A 21 -16.05 -7.43 -11.13
N PRO A 22 -15.05 -8.28 -11.43
CA PRO A 22 -13.71 -8.12 -10.87
C PRO A 22 -13.15 -6.71 -11.09
N ILE A 23 -12.39 -6.20 -10.12
CA ILE A 23 -11.69 -4.91 -10.29
C ILE A 23 -10.66 -5.07 -11.39
N SER A 24 -10.63 -4.15 -12.36
CA SER A 24 -9.75 -4.28 -13.51
C SER A 24 -8.26 -4.30 -13.10
N PRO A 25 -7.41 -5.14 -13.72
CA PRO A 25 -5.98 -5.13 -13.45
C PRO A 25 -5.32 -3.76 -13.69
N SER A 26 -5.77 -2.99 -14.69
CA SER A 26 -5.25 -1.65 -14.95
C SER A 26 -5.57 -0.67 -13.82
N THR A 27 -6.76 -0.76 -13.21
CA THR A 27 -7.08 -0.03 -11.98
C THR A 27 -6.17 -0.45 -10.84
N LEU A 28 -6.02 -1.75 -10.58
CA LEU A 28 -5.19 -2.26 -9.49
C LEU A 28 -3.71 -1.89 -9.66
N ARG A 29 -3.19 -1.90 -10.88
CA ARG A 29 -1.81 -1.51 -11.19
C ARG A 29 -1.47 -0.12 -10.68
N ARG A 30 -2.42 0.84 -10.77
CA ARG A 30 -2.24 2.20 -10.25
C ARG A 30 -2.11 2.24 -8.73
N TYR A 31 -2.67 1.26 -8.03
CA TYR A 31 -2.65 1.18 -6.57
C TYR A 31 -1.62 0.20 -6.00
N LEU A 32 -1.07 -0.70 -6.83
CA LEU A 32 -0.13 -1.73 -6.38
C LEU A 32 1.12 -1.14 -5.73
N LEU A 33 1.75 -0.15 -6.37
CA LEU A 33 2.95 0.48 -5.83
C LEU A 33 2.64 1.23 -4.52
N PRO A 34 1.68 2.18 -4.47
CA PRO A 34 1.29 2.82 -3.21
C PRO A 34 0.91 1.84 -2.11
N PHE A 35 0.24 0.73 -2.44
CA PHE A 35 -0.12 -0.30 -1.46
C PHE A 35 1.11 -1.00 -0.89
N ARG A 36 2.03 -1.45 -1.75
CA ARG A 36 3.26 -2.12 -1.30
C ARG A 36 4.15 -1.19 -0.47
N THR A 37 4.32 0.06 -0.90
CA THR A 37 5.06 1.07 -0.16
C THR A 37 4.40 1.38 1.18
N TYR A 38 3.07 1.50 1.21
CA TYR A 38 2.32 1.67 2.46
C TYR A 38 2.54 0.52 3.43
N SER A 39 2.54 -0.74 2.96
CA SER A 39 2.79 -1.90 3.84
C SER A 39 4.14 -1.81 4.53
N VAL A 40 5.20 -1.45 3.81
CA VAL A 40 6.54 -1.24 4.40
C VAL A 40 6.51 -0.07 5.37
N TRP A 41 5.97 1.08 4.97
CA TRP A 41 5.85 2.25 5.85
C TRP A 41 5.08 1.92 7.15
N ALA A 42 4.00 1.15 7.05
CA ALA A 42 3.17 0.74 8.19
C ALA A 42 3.94 -0.17 9.16
N GLU A 43 4.80 -1.06 8.66
CA GLU A 43 5.69 -1.88 9.49
C GLU A 43 6.73 -1.04 10.25
N HIS A 44 7.19 0.07 9.68
CA HIS A 44 8.00 1.05 10.39
C HIS A 44 7.17 1.83 11.40
N ARG A 45 5.92 2.18 11.06
CA ARG A 45 5.00 2.94 11.93
C ARG A 45 4.60 2.21 13.21
N ILE A 46 4.62 0.87 13.18
CA ILE A 46 4.44 0.03 14.38
C ILE A 46 5.58 0.26 15.39
N ARG A 47 6.81 0.48 14.91
CA ARG A 47 8.03 0.56 15.72
C ARG A 47 8.42 1.99 16.08
N SER A 48 8.02 2.96 15.26
CA SER A 48 8.31 4.37 15.44
C SER A 48 7.09 5.20 15.08
N GLU A 49 6.80 6.23 15.88
CA GLU A 49 5.73 7.17 15.57
C GLU A 49 5.97 7.93 14.26
N THR A 50 7.24 8.19 13.95
CA THR A 50 7.67 8.89 12.74
C THR A 50 8.60 7.97 11.94
N PRO A 51 8.07 7.19 10.99
CA PRO A 51 8.91 6.40 10.09
C PRO A 51 9.90 7.27 9.33
N LEU A 52 11.19 6.93 9.41
CA LEU A 52 12.23 7.61 8.65
C LEU A 52 12.10 7.26 7.16
N ALA A 53 11.97 8.28 6.31
CA ALA A 53 11.73 8.11 4.88
C ALA A 53 12.84 7.33 4.17
N ASP A 54 14.10 7.60 4.51
CA ASP A 54 15.27 6.87 3.98
C ASP A 54 15.22 5.38 4.33
N ALA A 55 14.88 5.06 5.58
CA ALA A 55 14.81 3.67 6.03
C ALA A 55 13.68 2.90 5.32
N VAL A 56 12.52 3.55 5.12
CA VAL A 56 11.40 2.97 4.37
C VAL A 56 11.77 2.77 2.90
N ALA A 57 12.44 3.76 2.26
CA ALA A 57 12.90 3.67 0.88
C ALA A 57 13.92 2.53 0.70
N GLN A 58 14.88 2.42 1.61
CA GLN A 58 15.88 1.35 1.62
C GLN A 58 15.22 -0.02 1.76
N ASP A 59 14.27 -0.19 2.66
CA ASP A 59 13.58 -1.47 2.86
C ASP A 59 12.67 -1.81 1.66
N CYS A 60 12.05 -0.80 1.02
CA CYS A 60 11.38 -0.98 -0.26
C CYS A 60 12.33 -1.54 -1.32
N ALA A 61 13.54 -0.99 -1.45
CA ALA A 61 14.53 -1.46 -2.40
C ALA A 61 14.99 -2.90 -2.10
N THR A 62 15.27 -3.22 -0.83
CA THR A 62 15.61 -4.58 -0.38
C THR A 62 14.51 -5.60 -0.73
N ARG A 63 13.25 -5.18 -0.69
CA ARG A 63 12.09 -6.02 -1.05
C ARG A 63 11.74 -6.01 -2.54
N GLY A 64 12.54 -5.36 -3.39
CA GLY A 64 12.28 -5.25 -4.83
C GLY A 64 11.05 -4.39 -5.19
N ILE A 65 10.68 -3.44 -4.32
CA ILE A 65 9.59 -2.49 -4.57
C ILE A 65 10.17 -1.24 -5.21
N THR A 66 9.92 -1.10 -6.51
CA THR A 66 10.45 -0.01 -7.36
C THR A 66 9.35 0.81 -8.00
N ALA A 67 9.67 2.05 -8.37
CA ALA A 67 8.85 2.91 -9.21
C ALA A 67 8.84 2.44 -10.67
N GLN A 68 8.29 3.28 -11.55
CA GLN A 68 8.29 3.04 -12.99
C GLN A 68 9.73 2.84 -13.50
N TYR A 69 9.89 1.95 -14.49
CA TYR A 69 11.19 1.60 -15.09
C TYR A 69 12.20 1.02 -14.10
N ASN A 70 11.74 0.32 -13.05
CA ASN A 70 12.57 -0.28 -12.00
C ASN A 70 13.45 0.72 -11.23
N ASN A 71 13.07 2.00 -11.24
CA ASN A 71 13.78 3.01 -10.46
C ASN A 71 13.55 2.77 -8.95
N PRO A 72 14.60 2.80 -8.11
CA PRO A 72 14.43 2.74 -6.66
C PRO A 72 13.52 3.88 -6.17
N LEU A 73 12.70 3.59 -5.17
CA LEU A 73 11.96 4.64 -4.46
C LEU A 73 12.95 5.50 -3.68
N THR A 74 12.74 6.81 -3.68
CA THR A 74 13.56 7.75 -2.90
C THR A 74 12.85 8.16 -1.61
N ALA A 75 13.59 8.68 -0.63
CA ALA A 75 12.99 9.28 0.56
C ALA A 75 12.01 10.40 0.22
N THR A 76 12.28 11.18 -0.84
CA THR A 76 11.34 12.19 -1.35
C THR A 76 10.01 11.58 -1.78
N ASP A 77 10.01 10.41 -2.43
CA ASP A 77 8.79 9.71 -2.85
C ASP A 77 7.99 9.19 -1.65
N ILE A 78 8.69 8.75 -0.60
CA ILE A 78 8.06 8.34 0.66
C ILE A 78 7.45 9.55 1.37
N THR A 79 8.21 10.65 1.51
CA THR A 79 7.76 11.89 2.16
C THR A 79 6.54 12.47 1.47
N LYS A 80 6.49 12.46 0.14
CA LYS A 80 5.30 12.90 -0.64
C LYS A 80 4.04 12.12 -0.28
N GLN A 81 4.16 10.84 0.09
CA GLN A 81 3.02 9.98 0.45
C GLN A 81 2.74 9.91 1.95
N ALA A 82 3.65 10.40 2.80
CA ALA A 82 3.59 10.21 4.25
C ALA A 82 2.26 10.70 4.87
N HIS A 83 1.74 11.84 4.40
CA HIS A 83 0.45 12.36 4.86
C HIS A 83 -0.72 11.38 4.55
N ASP A 84 -0.76 10.84 3.34
CA ASP A 84 -1.80 9.87 2.94
C ASP A 84 -1.66 8.54 3.70
N PHE A 85 -0.43 8.12 3.97
CA PHE A 85 -0.14 6.92 4.76
C PHE A 85 -0.61 7.06 6.20
N GLU A 86 -0.31 8.19 6.86
CA GLU A 86 -0.77 8.45 8.22
C GLU A 86 -2.30 8.55 8.29
N ARG A 87 -2.94 9.20 7.31
CA ARG A 87 -4.41 9.21 7.21
C ARG A 87 -4.98 7.79 7.12
N ARG A 88 -4.40 6.94 6.28
CA ARG A 88 -4.84 5.55 6.09
C ARG A 88 -4.60 4.71 7.36
N TRP A 89 -3.48 4.91 8.05
CA TRP A 89 -3.18 4.26 9.33
C TRP A 89 -4.23 4.58 10.38
N LYS A 90 -4.56 5.86 10.58
CA LYS A 90 -5.59 6.30 11.54
C LYS A 90 -6.97 5.75 11.19
N ALA A 91 -7.36 5.77 9.91
CA ALA A 91 -8.64 5.23 9.47
C ALA A 91 -8.77 3.72 9.74
N LEU A 92 -7.70 2.94 9.49
CA LEU A 92 -7.68 1.51 9.77
C LEU A 92 -7.71 1.21 11.27
N ALA A 93 -6.98 1.98 12.08
CA ALA A 93 -7.03 1.86 13.53
C ALA A 93 -8.44 2.12 14.07
N ARG A 94 -9.12 3.17 13.55
CA ARG A 94 -10.50 3.49 13.92
C ARG A 94 -11.47 2.37 13.55
N HIS A 95 -11.42 1.88 12.31
CA HIS A 95 -12.29 0.79 11.85
C HIS A 95 -12.10 -0.49 12.68
N ARG A 96 -10.87 -0.79 13.11
CA ARG A 96 -10.60 -1.95 13.98
C ARG A 96 -11.23 -1.78 15.37
N ALA A 97 -11.17 -0.58 15.95
CA ALA A 97 -11.82 -0.30 17.22
C ALA A 97 -13.34 -0.40 17.12
N ASP A 98 -13.93 0.14 16.04
CA ASP A 98 -15.37 0.10 15.81
C ASP A 98 -15.88 -1.33 15.55
N ALA A 99 -15.08 -2.20 14.93
CA ALA A 99 -15.42 -3.60 14.69
C ALA A 99 -15.27 -4.52 15.92
N GLN A 100 -14.65 -4.03 16.99
CA GLN A 100 -14.48 -4.75 18.26
C GLN A 100 -15.48 -4.31 19.33
N SER A 101 -16.28 -3.28 19.05
CA SER A 101 -17.36 -2.77 19.90
C SER A 101 -18.69 -3.41 19.53
#